data_AF-A0A9E6DP81-F1
#
_entry.id   AF-A0A9E6DP81-F1
#
_cell.length_a   1.000
_cell.length_b   1.000
_cell.length_c   1.000
_cell.angle_alpha   90.00
_cell.angle_beta   90.00
_cell.angle_gamma   90.00
#
_symmetry.space_group_name_H-M   'P 1'
#
loop_
_entity.id
_entity.type
_entity.pdbx_description
1 polymer ?
#
loop_
_entity_poly.entity_id
_entity_poly.type
_entity_poly.pdbx_seq_one_letter_code
_entity_poly.pdbx_strand_id
1 'polypeptide(L)'
;MMILVALIGQTVGAQSASTTSKLASIREHMERGLALFVAGKHTEAAAEFESGYAKHKYSAFLFNAGVAYQKSGDVDRALGKFQGYMSADPKAPDIEKVHARVAALEGIRAAKRLTPVTPSDAGADAGDAGPTAAAPPPIELDLDGTDSIRSLVVVETEPAMAPLVVFQKVSPGAQTFKYGEGHPGWKRIMETRSPTSLSLSEGRYHIVIDKFRDYHVSETDIDVAPGHVYHFKANLSQGVFMSFLRVSSNVKGAHVFLDDPEKRKPEWGTTPYGELVPAGTHEVLVEIPGFQPVQHKFELTNGEQKEVEVSLSRVGYGFLRIDGDAAVLKVRIDDKAAGVWRSGEPPLDLRATAGQHNVTVTAEGRKDFEQLIRVPAGKVLPIHLKLIPRFPRGTAWTQAIIGAVAGGAGVYLGLESEDLKEALEKDGANGILTADDDRVLKGQLFAAGADAGFVLGGVLAVLSTYNFIRDPLPESSHKADKSVEFEDPLNRRPHTGGKAVSVHRPRHRDLMARRRDQAWRKPREPEERGSFQLGPRASGSGAGFFVGGSF
;
A
#
# COMPACT_ATOMS: atom_id res chain seq x y z
N MET A 1 15.01 -38.39 -47.10
CA MET A 1 15.86 -38.78 -45.95
C MET A 1 14.92 -38.95 -44.76
N MET A 2 14.49 -40.20 -44.51
CA MET A 2 13.63 -40.58 -43.39
C MET A 2 14.44 -40.51 -42.10
N ILE A 3 13.95 -39.79 -41.09
CA ILE A 3 14.45 -39.90 -39.71
C ILE A 3 13.39 -40.62 -38.89
N LEU A 4 13.77 -41.82 -38.47
CA LEU A 4 13.10 -42.73 -37.56
C LEU A 4 13.02 -42.07 -36.17
N VAL A 5 11.81 -41.75 -35.69
CA VAL A 5 11.59 -41.35 -34.30
C VAL A 5 11.35 -42.62 -33.49
N ALA A 6 12.39 -43.06 -32.77
CA ALA A 6 12.30 -44.18 -31.86
C ALA A 6 11.53 -43.79 -30.59
N LEU A 7 10.55 -44.62 -30.24
CA LEU A 7 9.82 -44.62 -28.97
C LEU A 7 10.78 -44.60 -27.78
N ILE A 8 10.71 -43.57 -26.95
CA ILE A 8 11.12 -43.62 -25.54
C ILE A 8 9.95 -43.05 -24.73
N GLY A 9 8.93 -43.88 -24.50
CA GLY A 9 7.70 -43.47 -23.81
C GLY A 9 7.23 -44.43 -22.72
N GLN A 10 8.01 -45.43 -22.32
CA GLN A 10 7.51 -46.51 -21.45
C GLN A 10 8.12 -46.59 -20.04
N THR A 11 9.01 -45.69 -19.62
CA THR A 11 9.66 -45.85 -18.30
C THR A 11 8.85 -45.32 -17.11
N VAL A 12 7.95 -44.35 -17.30
CA VAL A 12 7.23 -43.71 -16.17
C VAL A 12 6.14 -44.64 -15.57
N GLY A 13 5.49 -45.47 -16.38
CA GLY A 13 4.40 -46.35 -15.92
C GLY A 13 4.85 -47.53 -15.06
N ALA A 14 5.99 -48.15 -15.39
CA ALA A 14 6.50 -49.33 -14.68
C ALA A 14 7.09 -48.99 -13.29
N GLN A 15 7.65 -47.79 -13.15
CA GLN A 15 8.20 -47.31 -11.88
C GLN A 15 7.09 -46.96 -10.88
N SER A 16 5.97 -46.39 -11.35
CA SER A 16 4.81 -46.10 -10.50
C SER A 16 4.09 -47.37 -10.02
N ALA A 17 3.93 -48.38 -10.90
CA ALA A 17 3.30 -49.65 -10.55
C ALA A 17 4.13 -50.47 -9.54
N SER A 18 5.47 -50.46 -9.66
CA SER A 18 6.37 -51.16 -8.73
C SER A 18 6.49 -50.48 -7.37
N THR A 19 6.47 -49.15 -7.29
CA THR A 19 6.41 -48.42 -6.02
C THR A 19 5.08 -48.67 -5.30
N THR A 20 3.97 -48.69 -6.05
CA THR A 20 2.64 -48.98 -5.49
C THR A 20 2.57 -50.40 -4.92
N SER A 21 3.11 -51.40 -5.63
CA SER A 21 3.12 -52.79 -5.15
C SER A 21 4.03 -53.00 -3.94
N LYS A 22 5.20 -52.34 -3.91
CA LYS A 22 6.08 -52.34 -2.73
C LYS A 22 5.38 -51.79 -1.49
N LEU A 23 4.71 -50.64 -1.63
CA LEU A 23 4.06 -49.97 -0.51
C LEU A 23 2.83 -50.71 0.01
N ALA A 24 2.08 -51.36 -0.88
CA ALA A 24 1.01 -52.29 -0.50
C ALA A 24 1.55 -53.46 0.34
N SER A 25 2.67 -54.07 -0.06
CA SER A 25 3.30 -55.15 0.71
C SER A 25 3.80 -54.70 2.09
N ILE A 26 4.33 -53.48 2.20
CA ILE A 26 4.75 -52.93 3.50
C ILE A 26 3.54 -52.75 4.43
N ARG A 27 2.45 -52.18 3.91
CA ARG A 27 1.18 -52.03 4.65
C ARG A 27 0.63 -53.36 5.13
N GLU A 28 0.59 -54.35 4.24
CA GLU A 28 0.10 -55.70 4.57
C GLU A 28 0.84 -56.30 5.77
N HIS A 29 2.18 -56.26 5.77
CA HIS A 29 2.98 -56.77 6.89
C HIS A 29 2.77 -55.97 8.18
N MET A 30 2.70 -54.64 8.10
CA MET A 30 2.47 -53.78 9.27
C MET A 30 1.09 -54.03 9.89
N GLU A 31 0.04 -54.06 9.07
CA GLU A 31 -1.34 -54.24 9.51
C GLU A 31 -1.58 -55.65 10.06
N ARG A 32 -1.03 -56.71 9.43
CA ARG A 32 -1.11 -58.07 9.99
C ARG A 32 -0.39 -58.17 11.33
N GLY A 33 0.81 -57.61 11.44
CA GLY A 33 1.56 -57.59 12.70
C GLY A 33 0.82 -56.84 13.80
N LEU A 34 0.25 -55.67 13.48
CA LEU A 34 -0.61 -54.88 14.38
C LEU A 34 -1.84 -55.69 14.81
N ALA A 35 -2.55 -56.35 13.89
CA ALA A 35 -3.73 -57.15 14.21
C ALA A 35 -3.41 -58.31 15.18
N LEU A 36 -2.30 -59.02 14.95
CA LEU A 36 -1.81 -60.06 15.87
C LEU A 36 -1.41 -59.49 17.23
N PHE A 37 -0.76 -58.33 17.24
CA PHE A 37 -0.32 -57.65 18.46
C PHE A 37 -1.52 -57.23 19.33
N VAL A 38 -2.53 -56.61 18.72
CA VAL A 38 -3.78 -56.21 19.41
C VAL A 38 -4.57 -57.43 19.88
N ALA A 39 -4.52 -58.55 19.16
CA ALA A 39 -5.11 -59.81 19.58
C ALA A 39 -4.36 -60.52 20.73
N GLY A 40 -3.28 -59.92 21.27
CA GLY A 40 -2.45 -60.51 22.34
C GLY A 40 -1.52 -61.63 21.88
N LYS A 41 -1.50 -61.94 20.57
CA LYS A 41 -0.65 -62.97 19.96
C LYS A 41 0.75 -62.44 19.70
N HIS A 42 1.44 -62.05 20.77
CA HIS A 42 2.67 -61.29 20.71
C HIS A 42 3.82 -62.02 19.98
N THR A 43 3.94 -63.34 20.13
CA THR A 43 4.98 -64.12 19.43
C THR A 43 4.73 -64.21 17.92
N GLU A 44 3.47 -64.41 17.51
CA GLU A 44 3.04 -64.39 16.11
C GLU A 44 3.25 -62.99 15.50
N ALA A 45 2.89 -61.94 16.23
CA ALA A 45 3.11 -60.55 15.82
C ALA A 45 4.58 -60.24 15.59
N ALA A 46 5.46 -60.66 16.50
CA ALA A 46 6.91 -60.48 16.37
C ALA A 46 7.44 -61.15 15.10
N ALA A 47 7.03 -62.39 14.82
CA ALA A 47 7.42 -63.12 13.62
C ALA A 47 6.94 -62.43 12.33
N GLU A 48 5.73 -61.87 12.34
CA GLU A 48 5.18 -61.13 11.19
C GLU A 48 5.96 -59.83 10.93
N PHE A 49 6.30 -59.08 11.97
CA PHE A 49 7.14 -57.89 11.83
C PHE A 49 8.57 -58.24 11.36
N GLU A 50 9.15 -59.35 11.82
CA GLU A 50 10.44 -59.84 11.32
C GLU A 50 10.38 -60.21 9.84
N SER A 51 9.31 -60.88 9.40
CA SER A 51 9.04 -61.19 7.99
C SER A 51 8.94 -59.90 7.16
N GLY A 52 8.25 -58.90 7.70
CA GLY A 52 8.22 -57.54 7.15
C GLY A 52 9.61 -56.94 7.00
N TYR A 53 10.45 -56.99 8.04
CA TYR A 53 11.84 -56.49 8.01
C TYR A 53 12.74 -57.26 7.04
N ALA A 54 12.53 -58.58 6.91
CA ALA A 54 13.28 -59.42 5.99
C ALA A 54 13.10 -58.93 4.55
N LYS A 55 11.87 -58.57 4.18
CA LYS A 55 11.51 -58.04 2.85
C LYS A 55 11.79 -56.55 2.70
N HIS A 56 11.47 -55.75 3.70
CA HIS A 56 11.54 -54.30 3.68
C HIS A 56 12.35 -53.80 4.88
N LYS A 57 13.55 -53.27 4.65
CA LYS A 57 14.52 -52.88 5.68
C LYS A 57 14.16 -51.58 6.44
N TYR A 58 12.91 -51.42 6.86
CA TYR A 58 12.46 -50.27 7.66
C TYR A 58 12.60 -50.56 9.15
N SER A 59 13.18 -49.62 9.90
CA SER A 59 13.46 -49.76 11.33
C SER A 59 12.20 -49.99 12.17
N ALA A 60 11.04 -49.45 11.75
CA ALA A 60 9.75 -49.65 12.42
C ALA A 60 9.41 -51.14 12.66
N PHE A 61 9.73 -52.02 11.69
CA PHE A 61 9.52 -53.45 11.85
C PHE A 61 10.36 -54.05 12.98
N LEU A 62 11.63 -53.62 13.13
CA LEU A 62 12.50 -54.09 14.21
C LEU A 62 11.99 -53.62 15.57
N PHE A 63 11.60 -52.36 15.68
CA PHE A 63 11.02 -51.83 16.92
C PHE A 63 9.77 -52.62 17.31
N ASN A 64 8.85 -52.82 16.36
CA ASN A 64 7.58 -53.50 16.61
C ASN A 64 7.78 -54.97 16.99
N ALA A 65 8.73 -55.67 16.36
CA ALA A 65 9.12 -57.01 16.78
C ALA A 65 9.70 -57.03 18.20
N GLY A 66 10.51 -56.03 18.57
CA GLY A 66 11.07 -55.89 19.92
C GLY A 66 10.00 -55.68 20.99
N VAL A 67 9.02 -54.79 20.73
CA VAL A 67 7.87 -54.57 21.61
C VAL A 67 7.06 -55.85 21.77
N ALA A 68 6.80 -56.56 20.67
CA ALA A 68 6.06 -57.81 20.69
C ALA A 68 6.78 -58.90 21.51
N TYR A 69 8.10 -59.08 21.35
CA TYR A 69 8.85 -60.02 22.19
C TYR A 69 8.92 -59.63 23.66
N GLN A 70 9.04 -58.34 23.96
CA GLN A 70 8.99 -57.87 25.34
C GLN A 70 7.64 -58.23 25.98
N LYS A 71 6.53 -57.98 25.27
CA LYS A 71 5.19 -58.33 25.76
C LYS A 71 4.96 -59.84 25.89
N SER A 72 5.67 -60.67 25.11
CA SER A 72 5.65 -62.12 25.28
C SER A 72 6.61 -62.64 26.37
N GLY A 73 7.37 -61.76 27.04
CA GLY A 73 8.36 -62.13 28.05
C GLY A 73 9.69 -62.68 27.49
N ASP A 74 9.90 -62.60 26.17
CA ASP A 74 11.13 -63.07 25.52
C ASP A 74 12.19 -61.95 25.47
N VAL A 75 12.85 -61.76 26.61
CA VAL A 75 13.80 -60.65 26.82
C VAL A 75 15.00 -60.73 25.87
N ASP A 76 15.55 -61.93 25.62
CA ASP A 76 16.72 -62.09 24.76
C ASP A 76 16.42 -61.68 23.32
N ARG A 77 15.27 -62.11 22.76
CA ARG A 77 14.88 -61.68 21.41
C ARG A 77 14.50 -60.20 21.37
N ALA A 78 13.81 -59.68 22.39
CA ALA A 78 13.47 -58.26 22.47
C ALA A 78 14.72 -57.36 22.43
N LEU A 79 15.74 -57.68 23.22
CA LEU A 79 17.03 -56.98 23.23
C LEU A 79 17.69 -56.97 21.84
N GLY A 80 17.75 -58.14 21.18
CA GLY A 80 18.31 -58.25 19.83
C GLY A 80 17.57 -57.36 18.82
N LYS A 81 16.25 -57.24 18.92
CA LYS A 81 15.46 -56.38 18.03
C LYS A 81 15.65 -54.89 18.30
N PHE A 82 15.69 -54.45 19.56
CA PHE A 82 15.96 -53.04 19.88
C PHE A 82 17.40 -52.62 19.54
N GLN A 83 18.39 -53.49 19.77
CA GLN A 83 19.77 -53.24 19.32
C GLN A 83 19.85 -53.15 17.79
N GLY A 84 19.13 -54.03 17.09
CA GLY A 84 18.99 -53.97 15.64
C GLY A 84 18.35 -52.67 15.16
N TYR A 85 17.31 -52.20 15.85
CA TYR A 85 16.63 -50.93 15.57
C TYR A 85 17.61 -49.75 15.63
N MET A 86 18.35 -49.65 16.73
CA MET A 86 19.33 -48.59 16.93
C MET A 86 20.48 -48.63 15.93
N SER A 87 20.84 -49.83 15.46
CA SER A 87 21.86 -50.02 14.43
C SER A 87 21.35 -49.62 13.05
N ALA A 88 20.08 -49.92 12.75
CA ALA A 88 19.44 -49.62 11.47
C ALA A 88 19.10 -48.12 11.34
N ASP A 89 18.75 -47.46 12.45
CA ASP A 89 18.42 -46.04 12.48
C ASP A 89 19.06 -45.33 13.70
N PRO A 90 20.36 -45.01 13.62
CA PRO A 90 21.09 -44.38 14.73
C PRO A 90 20.61 -42.97 15.08
N LYS A 91 19.80 -42.36 14.21
CA LYS A 91 19.27 -41.00 14.37
C LYS A 91 17.77 -40.99 14.65
N ALA A 92 17.18 -42.14 14.96
CA ALA A 92 15.76 -42.25 15.26
C ALA A 92 15.32 -41.20 16.31
N PRO A 93 14.15 -40.55 16.13
CA PRO A 93 13.69 -39.51 17.06
C PRO A 93 13.54 -39.95 18.52
N ASP A 94 13.39 -41.25 18.77
CA ASP A 94 13.21 -41.86 20.07
C ASP A 94 14.44 -42.69 20.53
N ILE A 95 15.60 -42.53 19.88
CA ILE A 95 16.79 -43.35 20.14
C ILE A 95 17.21 -43.36 21.62
N GLU A 96 17.14 -42.22 22.30
CA GLU A 96 17.47 -42.10 23.72
C GLU A 96 16.52 -42.93 24.60
N LYS A 97 15.23 -42.96 24.25
CA LYS A 97 14.23 -43.80 24.93
C LYS A 97 14.50 -45.28 24.69
N VAL A 98 14.94 -45.66 23.49
CA VAL A 98 15.31 -47.04 23.17
C VAL A 98 16.56 -47.48 23.94
N HIS A 99 17.56 -46.61 24.08
CA HIS A 99 18.72 -46.87 24.94
C HIS A 99 18.31 -47.17 26.39
N ALA A 100 17.44 -46.34 26.97
CA ALA A 100 16.92 -46.55 28.33
C ALA A 100 16.15 -47.88 28.45
N ARG A 101 15.34 -48.20 27.45
CA ARG A 101 14.60 -49.47 27.37
C ARG A 101 15.52 -50.69 27.31
N VAL A 102 16.56 -50.65 26.48
CA VAL A 102 17.57 -51.72 26.39
C VAL A 102 18.27 -51.91 27.74
N ALA A 103 18.65 -50.82 28.42
CA ALA A 103 19.27 -50.89 29.74
C ALA A 103 18.33 -51.55 30.78
N ALA A 104 17.05 -51.22 30.76
CA ALA A 104 16.05 -51.84 31.63
C ALA A 104 15.89 -53.34 31.35
N LEU A 105 15.82 -53.74 30.09
CA LEU A 105 15.71 -55.15 29.68
C LEU A 105 16.96 -55.97 30.05
N GLU A 106 18.17 -55.41 29.92
CA GLU A 106 19.39 -56.07 30.39
C GLU A 106 19.39 -56.25 31.91
N GLY A 107 18.84 -55.29 32.67
CA GLY A 107 18.64 -55.42 34.11
C GLY A 107 17.73 -56.61 34.47
N ILE A 108 16.61 -56.76 33.74
CA ILE A 108 15.68 -57.89 33.93
C ILE A 108 16.35 -59.22 33.58
N ARG A 109 17.11 -59.25 32.47
CA ARG A 109 17.89 -60.42 32.05
C ARG A 109 18.91 -60.84 33.10
N ALA A 110 19.62 -59.88 33.70
CA ALA A 110 20.59 -60.12 34.77
C ALA A 110 19.91 -60.63 36.05
N ALA A 111 18.79 -60.02 36.45
CA ALA A 111 18.02 -60.46 37.62
C ALA A 111 17.52 -61.91 37.48
N LYS A 112 17.03 -62.30 36.30
CA LYS A 112 16.60 -63.67 35.99
C LYS A 112 17.76 -64.69 36.02
N ARG A 113 19.00 -64.26 35.76
CA ARG A 113 20.19 -65.12 35.88
C ARG A 113 20.66 -65.31 37.32
N LEU A 114 20.30 -64.41 38.23
CA LEU A 114 20.76 -64.40 39.62
C LEU A 114 19.79 -65.07 40.61
N THR A 115 18.58 -65.47 40.19
CA THR A 115 17.65 -66.26 41.01
C THR A 115 18.16 -67.70 41.18
N PRO A 116 18.58 -68.14 42.39
CA PRO A 116 19.07 -69.50 42.61
C PRO A 116 17.93 -70.51 42.57
N VAL A 117 18.11 -71.61 41.84
CA VAL A 117 17.28 -72.81 41.99
C VAL A 117 17.72 -73.49 43.29
N THR A 118 16.94 -73.35 44.37
CA THR A 118 17.09 -74.21 45.55
C THR A 118 16.67 -75.64 45.19
N PRO A 119 17.53 -76.66 45.35
CA PRO A 119 17.10 -78.04 45.26
C PRO A 119 16.30 -78.37 46.52
N SER A 120 15.00 -78.65 46.36
CA SER A 120 14.15 -79.18 47.42
C SER A 120 14.22 -80.70 47.41
N ASP A 121 15.13 -81.27 48.22
CA ASP A 121 15.05 -82.66 48.64
C ASP A 121 14.21 -82.74 49.93
N ALA A 122 13.00 -83.31 49.82
CA ALA A 122 12.29 -84.09 50.84
C ALA A 122 10.95 -84.54 50.26
N GLY A 123 10.66 -85.83 50.32
CA GLY A 123 9.62 -86.49 49.54
C GLY A 123 8.22 -86.58 50.17
N ALA A 124 7.42 -87.38 49.48
CA ALA A 124 6.14 -88.02 49.83
C ALA A 124 4.87 -87.42 49.19
N ASP A 125 4.43 -88.18 48.17
CA ASP A 125 3.08 -88.73 47.95
C ASP A 125 2.03 -87.97 47.12
N ALA A 126 1.49 -88.78 46.20
CA ALA A 126 0.23 -88.76 45.44
C ALA A 126 -0.47 -87.43 45.03
N GLY A 127 -0.77 -87.35 43.72
CA GLY A 127 -2.08 -86.91 43.26
C GLY A 127 -2.11 -85.72 42.29
N ASP A 128 -2.34 -86.05 41.02
CA ASP A 128 -3.19 -85.35 40.05
C ASP A 128 -2.81 -83.94 39.52
N ALA A 129 -3.18 -83.73 38.26
CA ALA A 129 -3.13 -82.53 37.43
C ALA A 129 -1.75 -81.94 37.10
N GLY A 130 -1.30 -82.23 35.87
CA GLY A 130 -0.15 -81.57 35.26
C GLY A 130 -0.33 -80.05 35.18
N PRO A 131 0.72 -79.25 35.46
CA PRO A 131 0.61 -77.81 35.37
C PRO A 131 0.66 -77.42 33.89
N THR A 132 -0.42 -76.80 33.41
CA THR A 132 -0.30 -75.91 32.25
C THR A 132 0.64 -74.81 32.68
N ALA A 133 1.86 -74.81 32.15
CA ALA A 133 2.84 -73.76 32.39
C ALA A 133 2.22 -72.43 31.96
N ALA A 134 1.77 -71.64 32.94
CA ALA A 134 1.30 -70.29 32.70
C ALA A 134 2.47 -69.50 32.10
N ALA A 135 2.21 -68.83 30.98
CA ALA A 135 3.17 -67.94 30.35
C ALA A 135 3.69 -66.93 31.39
N PRO A 136 5.00 -66.59 31.37
CA PRO A 136 5.53 -65.59 32.28
C PRO A 136 4.76 -64.27 32.12
N PRO A 137 4.53 -63.53 33.22
CA PRO A 137 3.78 -62.28 33.17
C PRO A 137 4.46 -61.27 32.22
N PRO A 138 3.69 -60.43 31.51
CA PRO A 138 4.23 -59.41 30.63
C PRO A 138 5.20 -58.49 31.36
N ILE A 139 6.31 -58.12 30.70
CA ILE A 139 7.23 -57.12 31.22
C ILE A 139 6.68 -55.74 30.82
N GLU A 140 5.94 -55.12 31.74
CA GLU A 140 5.45 -53.75 31.61
C GLU A 140 6.56 -52.78 32.04
N LEU A 141 7.21 -52.17 31.05
CA LEU A 141 8.16 -51.07 31.23
C LEU A 141 7.58 -49.87 30.52
N ASP A 142 6.52 -49.28 31.09
CA ASP A 142 5.87 -48.09 30.50
C ASP A 142 6.69 -46.82 30.78
N LEU A 143 7.80 -46.69 30.07
CA LEU A 143 8.55 -45.44 29.99
C LEU A 143 7.81 -44.52 29.02
N ASP A 144 6.92 -43.66 29.53
CA ASP A 144 6.21 -42.60 28.79
C ASP A 144 5.57 -43.05 27.45
N GLY A 145 4.76 -44.12 27.45
CA GLY A 145 3.99 -44.57 26.28
C GLY A 145 4.80 -45.32 25.22
N THR A 146 5.97 -45.87 25.58
CA THR A 146 6.84 -46.58 24.64
C THR A 146 6.43 -48.03 24.36
N ASP A 147 5.46 -48.59 25.09
CA ASP A 147 4.93 -49.95 24.81
C ASP A 147 3.97 -50.03 23.61
N SER A 148 3.71 -48.89 22.95
CA SER A 148 3.02 -48.84 21.67
C SER A 148 3.93 -49.24 20.52
N ILE A 149 3.42 -49.99 19.56
CA ILE A 149 4.09 -50.21 18.27
C ILE A 149 4.21 -48.88 17.49
N ARG A 150 5.28 -48.76 16.71
CA ARG A 150 5.59 -47.62 15.86
C ARG A 150 4.91 -47.72 14.50
N SER A 151 4.68 -46.56 13.92
CA SER A 151 4.19 -46.39 12.55
C SER A 151 5.31 -45.97 11.63
N LEU A 152 5.22 -46.40 10.37
CA LEU A 152 6.16 -46.02 9.33
C LEU A 152 5.61 -44.81 8.57
N VAL A 153 6.33 -43.71 8.58
CA VAL A 153 6.01 -42.51 7.78
C VAL A 153 7.07 -42.34 6.71
N VAL A 154 6.69 -42.53 5.44
CA VAL A 154 7.54 -42.33 4.27
C VAL A 154 7.25 -40.96 3.67
N VAL A 155 8.27 -40.12 3.53
CA VAL A 155 8.17 -38.77 2.99
C VAL A 155 8.99 -38.69 1.71
N GLU A 156 8.33 -38.38 0.60
CA GLU A 156 8.94 -38.20 -0.72
C GLU A 156 8.57 -36.83 -1.27
N THR A 157 9.50 -36.19 -1.99
CA THR A 157 9.24 -34.90 -2.64
C THR A 157 9.66 -34.94 -4.10
N GLU A 158 8.98 -34.15 -4.92
CA GLU A 158 9.37 -33.80 -6.28
C GLU A 158 9.65 -32.29 -6.30
N PRO A 159 10.91 -31.84 -6.50
CA PRO A 159 12.12 -32.63 -6.72
C PRO A 159 12.59 -33.30 -5.42
N ALA A 160 13.35 -34.39 -5.57
CA ALA A 160 13.99 -35.07 -4.44
C ALA A 160 15.07 -34.18 -3.77
N MET A 161 15.52 -34.59 -2.58
CA MET A 161 16.53 -33.90 -1.76
C MET A 161 16.06 -32.59 -1.12
N ALA A 162 14.75 -32.32 -1.10
CA ALA A 162 14.20 -31.17 -0.40
C ALA A 162 14.45 -31.31 1.11
N PRO A 163 14.94 -30.26 1.80
CA PRO A 163 15.08 -30.28 3.25
C PRO A 163 13.70 -30.42 3.90
N LEU A 164 13.61 -31.23 4.95
CA LEU A 164 12.39 -31.40 5.70
C LEU A 164 12.66 -31.41 7.21
N VAL A 165 11.74 -30.79 7.95
CA VAL A 165 11.74 -30.73 9.40
C VAL A 165 10.43 -31.30 9.89
N VAL A 166 10.50 -32.17 10.92
CA VAL A 166 9.31 -32.76 11.54
C VAL A 166 9.18 -32.25 12.96
N PHE A 167 7.97 -31.80 13.28
CA PHE A 167 7.57 -31.35 14.61
C PHE A 167 6.52 -32.29 15.17
N GLN A 168 6.57 -32.55 16.48
CA GLN A 168 5.55 -33.27 17.22
C GLN A 168 4.82 -32.29 18.14
N LYS A 169 3.49 -32.35 18.18
CA LYS A 169 2.70 -31.60 19.15
C LYS A 169 2.87 -32.23 20.53
N VAL A 170 3.43 -31.47 21.47
CA VAL A 170 3.72 -31.94 22.85
C VAL A 170 2.82 -31.31 23.90
N SER A 171 2.09 -30.24 23.56
CA SER A 171 1.10 -29.61 24.44
C SER A 171 -0.30 -29.68 23.82
N PRO A 172 -1.34 -30.15 24.56
CA PRO A 172 -2.72 -30.17 24.07
C PRO A 172 -3.20 -28.78 23.61
N GLY A 173 -2.79 -27.73 24.33
CA GLY A 173 -3.10 -26.32 24.04
C GLY A 173 -2.14 -25.62 23.07
N ALA A 174 -1.29 -26.37 22.34
CA ALA A 174 -0.41 -25.76 21.35
C ALA A 174 -1.22 -25.01 20.28
N GLN A 175 -0.75 -23.81 19.94
CA GLN A 175 -1.31 -23.01 18.86
C GLN A 175 -1.14 -23.72 17.51
N THR A 176 -1.95 -23.32 16.53
CA THR A 176 -1.79 -23.77 15.14
C THR A 176 -0.38 -23.46 14.67
N PHE A 177 0.24 -24.43 13.99
CA PHE A 177 1.58 -24.23 13.45
C PHE A 177 1.55 -23.12 12.39
N LYS A 178 2.55 -22.24 12.44
CA LYS A 178 2.76 -21.17 11.46
C LYS A 178 4.22 -21.15 11.07
N TYR A 179 4.52 -21.40 9.80
CA TYR A 179 5.88 -21.37 9.27
C TYR A 179 6.55 -20.01 9.50
N GLY A 180 7.82 -20.02 9.96
CA GLY A 180 8.62 -18.82 10.19
C GLY A 180 8.39 -18.10 11.53
N GLU A 181 7.38 -18.49 12.30
CA GLU A 181 7.14 -17.98 13.66
C GLU A 181 7.72 -18.93 14.74
N GLY A 182 7.73 -18.52 16.01
CA GLY A 182 8.00 -19.45 17.10
C GLY A 182 6.88 -20.48 17.24
N HIS A 183 7.20 -21.71 17.62
CA HIS A 183 6.21 -22.81 17.72
C HIS A 183 6.00 -23.31 19.18
N PRO A 184 5.42 -22.50 20.10
CA PRO A 184 5.11 -22.95 21.46
C PRO A 184 4.21 -24.20 21.46
N GLY A 185 4.62 -25.24 22.20
CA GLY A 185 3.87 -26.50 22.29
C GLY A 185 4.17 -27.50 21.18
N TRP A 186 5.07 -27.17 20.26
CA TRP A 186 5.63 -28.08 19.25
C TRP A 186 7.10 -28.36 19.54
N LYS A 187 7.48 -29.64 19.51
CA LYS A 187 8.87 -30.08 19.66
C LYS A 187 9.41 -30.52 18.30
N ARG A 188 10.52 -29.95 17.86
CA ARG A 188 11.24 -30.47 16.69
C ARG A 188 11.84 -31.83 17.03
N ILE A 189 11.51 -32.86 16.24
CA ILE A 189 11.93 -34.24 16.50
C ILE A 189 12.97 -34.75 15.50
N MET A 190 13.02 -34.17 14.30
CA MET A 190 13.90 -34.60 13.22
C MET A 190 14.12 -33.47 12.21
N GLU A 191 15.31 -33.42 11.63
CA GLU A 191 15.66 -32.58 10.48
C GLU A 191 16.48 -33.42 9.51
N THR A 192 16.02 -33.53 8.26
CA THR A 192 16.63 -34.42 7.25
C THR A 192 16.28 -33.95 5.83
N ARG A 193 16.47 -34.80 4.82
CA ARG A 193 16.10 -34.55 3.41
C ARG A 193 15.28 -35.71 2.86
N SER A 194 14.43 -35.43 1.88
CA SER A 194 13.65 -36.44 1.17
C SER A 194 14.50 -37.16 0.10
N PRO A 195 14.15 -38.41 -0.28
CA PRO A 195 13.17 -39.26 0.38
C PRO A 195 13.68 -39.75 1.74
N THR A 196 12.80 -39.85 2.73
CA THR A 196 13.13 -40.37 4.05
C THR A 196 12.01 -41.26 4.61
N SER A 197 12.34 -42.09 5.59
CA SER A 197 11.38 -42.88 6.35
C SER A 197 11.60 -42.68 7.84
N LEU A 198 10.51 -42.52 8.58
CA LEU A 198 10.51 -42.24 10.01
C LEU A 198 9.70 -43.31 10.74
N SER A 199 10.22 -43.78 11.87
CA SER A 199 9.51 -44.65 12.80
C SER A 199 8.90 -43.78 13.91
N LEU A 200 7.63 -43.44 13.79
CA LEU A 200 6.97 -42.47 14.69
C LEU A 200 6.04 -43.15 15.69
N SER A 201 5.85 -42.48 16.84
CA SER A 201 4.87 -42.87 17.86
C SER A 201 3.47 -42.48 17.40
N GLU A 202 2.46 -42.92 18.15
CA GLU A 202 1.17 -42.25 18.10
C GLU A 202 1.30 -40.76 18.46
N GLY A 203 0.63 -39.90 17.72
CA GLY A 203 0.56 -38.46 18.00
C GLY A 203 0.31 -37.60 16.77
N ARG A 204 0.17 -36.29 17.01
CA ARG A 204 0.05 -35.29 15.95
C ARG A 204 1.41 -34.73 15.58
N TYR A 205 1.73 -34.75 14.30
CA TYR A 205 2.96 -34.24 13.74
C TYR A 205 2.70 -33.21 12.65
N HIS A 206 3.62 -32.25 12.53
CA HIS A 206 3.63 -31.26 11.47
C HIS A 206 4.93 -31.43 10.67
N ILE A 207 4.80 -31.68 9.37
CA ILE A 207 5.92 -31.89 8.45
C ILE A 207 6.06 -30.63 7.61
N VAL A 208 7.23 -30.02 7.67
CA VAL A 208 7.61 -28.86 6.86
C VAL A 208 8.64 -29.30 5.84
N ILE A 209 8.35 -29.12 4.56
CA ILE A 209 9.33 -29.18 3.48
C ILE A 209 9.77 -27.75 3.20
N ASP A 210 11.00 -27.44 3.60
CA ASP A 210 11.55 -26.09 3.47
C ASP A 210 11.69 -25.70 2.01
N LYS A 211 11.79 -24.38 1.80
CA LYS A 211 12.09 -23.79 0.50
C LYS A 211 13.31 -24.48 -0.10
N PHE A 212 13.14 -25.04 -1.30
CA PHE A 212 14.20 -25.78 -1.98
C PHE A 212 14.39 -25.25 -3.39
N ARG A 213 15.53 -24.58 -3.63
CA ARG A 213 15.82 -23.91 -4.91
C ARG A 213 14.73 -22.86 -5.23
N ASP A 214 14.08 -22.97 -6.38
CA ASP A 214 12.97 -22.15 -6.88
C ASP A 214 11.59 -22.67 -6.46
N TYR A 215 11.53 -23.74 -5.67
CA TYR A 215 10.30 -24.31 -5.15
C TYR A 215 9.92 -23.70 -3.80
N HIS A 216 8.62 -23.48 -3.61
CA HIS A 216 8.07 -22.95 -2.37
C HIS A 216 7.98 -24.00 -1.27
N VAL A 217 7.85 -23.51 -0.04
CA VAL A 217 7.60 -24.33 1.16
C VAL A 217 6.30 -25.11 0.98
N SER A 218 6.27 -26.35 1.48
CA SER A 218 5.07 -27.16 1.59
C SER A 218 4.98 -27.71 3.00
N GLU A 219 3.80 -27.66 3.61
CA GLU A 219 3.59 -28.12 4.98
C GLU A 219 2.34 -28.99 5.09
N THR A 220 2.33 -29.91 6.05
CA THR A 220 1.17 -30.79 6.30
C THR A 220 1.11 -31.26 7.75
N ASP A 221 -0.10 -31.37 8.28
CA ASP A 221 -0.38 -32.05 9.54
C ASP A 221 -0.70 -33.52 9.28
N ILE A 222 -0.14 -34.41 10.10
CA ILE A 222 -0.48 -35.82 10.12
C ILE A 222 -0.83 -36.28 11.53
N ASP A 223 -1.94 -37.00 11.66
CA ASP A 223 -2.31 -37.73 12.87
C ASP A 223 -1.85 -39.18 12.71
N VAL A 224 -0.76 -39.52 13.40
CA VAL A 224 -0.16 -40.84 13.36
C VAL A 224 -0.83 -41.70 14.42
N ALA A 225 -1.53 -42.75 13.98
CA ALA A 225 -2.03 -43.84 14.80
C ALA A 225 -0.98 -44.96 14.84
N PRO A 226 -0.94 -45.82 15.87
CA PRO A 226 0.09 -46.86 16.03
C PRO A 226 -0.03 -47.99 14.99
N GLY A 227 1.11 -48.48 14.49
CA GLY A 227 1.19 -49.64 13.60
C GLY A 227 0.77 -49.42 12.14
N HIS A 228 0.55 -48.18 11.71
CA HIS A 228 0.14 -47.86 10.34
C HIS A 228 1.30 -47.40 9.45
N VAL A 229 1.05 -47.34 8.14
CA VAL A 229 2.00 -46.84 7.14
C VAL A 229 1.43 -45.61 6.44
N TYR A 230 2.05 -44.46 6.69
CA TYR A 230 1.75 -43.20 6.05
C TYR A 230 2.73 -42.97 4.90
N HIS A 231 2.22 -42.62 3.73
CA HIS A 231 3.04 -42.24 2.58
C HIS A 231 2.65 -40.83 2.17
N PHE A 232 3.54 -39.89 2.43
CA PHE A 232 3.37 -38.51 2.07
C PHE A 232 4.25 -38.21 0.86
N LYS A 233 3.61 -37.87 -0.26
CA LYS A 233 4.28 -37.45 -1.48
C LYS A 233 3.94 -36.00 -1.78
N ALA A 234 4.91 -35.10 -1.63
CA ALA A 234 4.75 -33.69 -1.95
C ALA A 234 5.36 -33.36 -3.32
N ASN A 235 4.52 -32.95 -4.25
CA ASN A 235 5.00 -32.30 -5.47
C ASN A 235 5.13 -30.80 -5.18
N LEU A 236 6.36 -30.33 -5.02
CA LEU A 236 6.59 -28.93 -4.73
C LEU A 236 6.25 -28.11 -5.97
N SER A 237 5.64 -26.95 -5.75
CA SER A 237 5.28 -26.04 -6.82
C SER A 237 6.45 -25.14 -7.21
N GLN A 238 6.73 -25.05 -8.51
CA GLN A 238 7.59 -24.02 -9.11
C GLN A 238 6.74 -22.84 -9.60
N GLY A 239 7.28 -21.64 -9.49
CA GLY A 239 6.71 -20.43 -10.08
C GLY A 239 6.18 -19.44 -9.06
N VAL A 240 6.00 -18.20 -9.50
CA VAL A 240 5.31 -17.16 -8.74
C VAL A 240 3.83 -17.45 -8.90
N PHE A 241 3.18 -17.90 -7.83
CA PHE A 241 1.72 -18.00 -7.82
C PHE A 241 1.16 -16.61 -8.07
N MET A 242 0.35 -16.49 -9.10
CA MET A 242 -0.29 -15.23 -9.44
C MET A 242 -1.70 -15.21 -8.83
N SER A 243 -2.09 -14.03 -8.38
CA SER A 243 -3.41 -13.70 -7.87
C SER A 243 -3.93 -12.52 -8.67
N PHE A 244 -5.24 -12.45 -8.89
CA PHE A 244 -5.82 -11.33 -9.61
C PHE A 244 -6.18 -10.22 -8.62
N LEU A 245 -5.52 -9.07 -8.75
CA LEU A 245 -5.82 -7.89 -7.94
C LEU A 245 -6.60 -6.89 -8.78
N ARG A 246 -7.72 -6.40 -8.24
CA ARG A 246 -8.47 -5.26 -8.76
C ARG A 246 -8.50 -4.14 -7.72
N VAL A 247 -8.13 -2.94 -8.12
CA VAL A 247 -8.22 -1.74 -7.28
C VAL A 247 -9.28 -0.82 -7.86
N SER A 248 -10.27 -0.47 -7.03
CA SER A 248 -11.35 0.45 -7.34
C SER A 248 -11.34 1.64 -6.39
N SER A 249 -11.96 2.74 -6.81
CA SER A 249 -12.07 3.95 -5.99
C SER A 249 -13.40 4.65 -6.21
N ASN A 250 -13.85 5.38 -5.19
CA ASN A 250 -14.99 6.31 -5.30
C ASN A 250 -14.74 7.43 -6.33
N VAL A 251 -13.49 7.66 -6.73
CA VAL A 251 -13.09 8.59 -7.80
C VAL A 251 -12.49 7.80 -8.96
N LYS A 252 -13.11 7.88 -10.14
CA LYS A 252 -12.60 7.23 -11.36
C LYS A 252 -11.35 7.95 -11.86
N GLY A 253 -10.43 7.19 -12.45
CA GLY A 253 -9.19 7.71 -13.03
C GLY A 253 -8.11 8.04 -12.00
N ALA A 254 -8.28 7.64 -10.73
CA ALA A 254 -7.23 7.82 -9.73
C ALA A 254 -6.04 6.89 -10.04
N HIS A 255 -4.83 7.43 -9.95
CA HIS A 255 -3.57 6.73 -10.18
C HIS A 255 -3.31 5.71 -9.10
N VAL A 256 -2.90 4.52 -9.50
CA VAL A 256 -2.59 3.41 -8.59
C VAL A 256 -1.11 3.06 -8.75
N PHE A 257 -0.38 3.05 -7.65
CA PHE A 257 1.00 2.57 -7.58
C PHE A 257 1.01 1.31 -6.72
N LEU A 258 1.58 0.22 -7.24
CA LEU A 258 1.68 -1.07 -6.56
C LEU A 258 3.12 -1.27 -6.08
N ASP A 259 3.29 -1.53 -4.78
CA ASP A 259 4.57 -1.77 -4.09
C ASP A 259 5.63 -0.68 -4.34
N ASP A 260 5.17 0.54 -4.60
CA ASP A 260 6.02 1.69 -4.89
C ASP A 260 5.41 3.00 -4.35
N PRO A 261 5.33 3.15 -3.02
CA PRO A 261 4.79 4.36 -2.39
C PRO A 261 5.61 5.62 -2.72
N GLU A 262 6.87 5.46 -3.14
CA GLU A 262 7.76 6.56 -3.54
C GLU A 262 7.63 6.95 -5.02
N LYS A 263 6.82 6.23 -5.82
CA LYS A 263 6.54 6.53 -7.24
C LYS A 263 7.81 6.59 -8.10
N ARG A 264 8.75 5.69 -7.84
CA ARG A 264 9.99 5.57 -8.63
C ARG A 264 9.74 4.94 -10.01
N LYS A 265 8.67 4.14 -10.12
CA LYS A 265 8.17 3.47 -11.32
C LYS A 265 6.95 4.24 -11.88
N PRO A 266 6.59 4.02 -13.16
CA PRO A 266 5.30 4.46 -13.68
C PRO A 266 4.14 3.93 -12.85
N GLU A 267 2.99 4.62 -12.89
CA GLU A 267 1.78 4.11 -12.28
C GLU A 267 1.45 2.71 -12.80
N TRP A 268 0.93 1.85 -11.92
CA TRP A 268 0.48 0.52 -12.27
C TRP A 268 -0.79 0.59 -13.14
N GLY A 269 -1.67 1.56 -12.86
CA GLY A 269 -2.85 1.82 -13.66
C GLY A 269 -3.72 2.94 -13.09
N THR A 270 -4.92 3.12 -13.63
CA THR A 270 -5.91 4.09 -13.12
C THR A 270 -7.22 3.41 -12.76
N THR A 271 -7.82 3.81 -11.65
CA THR A 271 -9.02 3.14 -11.12
C THR A 271 -10.24 3.27 -12.04
N PRO A 272 -11.03 2.19 -12.20
CA PRO A 272 -10.75 0.83 -11.74
C PRO A 272 -9.71 0.14 -12.63
N TYR A 273 -8.69 -0.49 -12.02
CA TYR A 273 -7.65 -1.25 -12.71
C TYR A 273 -7.48 -2.62 -12.07
N GLY A 274 -7.11 -3.64 -12.87
CA GLY A 274 -6.77 -4.95 -12.31
C GLY A 274 -5.94 -5.81 -13.24
N GLU A 275 -5.05 -6.60 -12.65
CA GLU A 275 -4.09 -7.46 -13.34
C GLU A 275 -3.67 -8.63 -12.43
N LEU A 276 -2.97 -9.62 -13.01
CA LEU A 276 -2.29 -10.65 -12.27
C LEU A 276 -1.04 -10.09 -11.57
N VAL A 277 -0.97 -10.29 -10.26
CA VAL A 277 0.15 -9.89 -9.41
C VAL A 277 0.63 -11.11 -8.61
N PRO A 278 1.89 -11.15 -8.15
CA PRO A 278 2.36 -12.21 -7.27
C PRO A 278 1.46 -12.39 -6.03
N ALA A 279 1.40 -13.60 -5.51
CA ALA A 279 0.87 -13.84 -4.17
C ALA A 279 1.87 -13.34 -3.12
N GLY A 280 1.37 -12.92 -1.96
CA GLY A 280 2.16 -12.35 -0.88
C GLY A 280 1.60 -11.01 -0.38
N THR A 281 2.40 -10.32 0.44
CA THR A 281 2.05 -8.99 0.97
C THR A 281 2.30 -7.91 -0.08
N HIS A 282 1.28 -7.10 -0.32
CA HIS A 282 1.32 -5.98 -1.25
C HIS A 282 0.84 -4.69 -0.59
N GLU A 283 1.27 -3.56 -1.14
CA GLU A 283 0.79 -2.24 -0.77
C GLU A 283 0.39 -1.45 -2.01
N VAL A 284 -0.80 -0.85 -1.97
CA VAL A 284 -1.23 0.08 -3.01
C VAL A 284 -1.27 1.51 -2.48
N LEU A 285 -0.73 2.44 -3.25
CA LEU A 285 -0.94 3.88 -3.08
C LEU A 285 -1.91 4.33 -4.17
N VAL A 286 -3.05 4.88 -3.77
CA VAL A 286 -4.06 5.43 -4.69
C VAL A 286 -4.15 6.93 -4.49
N GLU A 287 -4.02 7.69 -5.57
CA GLU A 287 -4.06 9.15 -5.52
C GLU A 287 -4.64 9.78 -6.77
N ILE A 288 -5.21 10.97 -6.61
CA ILE A 288 -5.64 11.83 -7.70
C ILE A 288 -5.57 13.29 -7.23
N PRO A 289 -5.20 14.26 -8.09
CA PRO A 289 -5.15 15.67 -7.72
C PRO A 289 -6.47 16.15 -7.08
N GLY A 290 -6.35 16.91 -5.99
CA GLY A 290 -7.49 17.42 -5.22
C GLY A 290 -7.99 16.49 -4.11
N PHE A 291 -7.39 15.31 -3.96
CA PHE A 291 -7.73 14.32 -2.93
C PHE A 291 -6.51 13.96 -2.06
N GLN A 292 -6.76 13.49 -0.85
CA GLN A 292 -5.74 12.94 0.03
C GLN A 292 -5.32 11.55 -0.48
N PRO A 293 -4.02 11.26 -0.63
CA PRO A 293 -3.55 9.94 -1.04
C PRO A 293 -3.84 8.90 0.05
N VAL A 294 -4.20 7.70 -0.36
CA VAL A 294 -4.48 6.58 0.56
C VAL A 294 -3.52 5.43 0.25
N GLN A 295 -2.87 4.92 1.30
CA GLN A 295 -2.07 3.70 1.25
C GLN A 295 -2.84 2.55 1.90
N HIS A 296 -2.84 1.39 1.27
CA HIS A 296 -3.51 0.20 1.78
C HIS A 296 -2.63 -1.04 1.62
N LYS A 297 -2.33 -1.70 2.73
CA LYS A 297 -1.58 -2.97 2.77
C LYS A 297 -2.54 -4.14 2.87
N PHE A 298 -2.27 -5.19 2.11
CA PHE A 298 -3.07 -6.41 2.10
C PHE A 298 -2.19 -7.61 1.73
N GLU A 299 -2.73 -8.81 1.93
CA GLU A 299 -2.09 -10.06 1.58
C GLU A 299 -2.94 -10.79 0.52
N LEU A 300 -2.27 -11.35 -0.48
CA LEU A 300 -2.88 -12.14 -1.54
C LEU A 300 -2.48 -13.60 -1.38
N THR A 301 -3.47 -14.46 -1.25
CA THR A 301 -3.28 -15.92 -1.25
C THR A 301 -3.23 -16.46 -2.68
N ASN A 302 -2.61 -17.62 -2.89
CA ASN A 302 -2.37 -18.19 -4.23
C ASN A 302 -3.67 -18.39 -5.03
N GLY A 303 -3.78 -17.76 -6.20
CA GLY A 303 -4.94 -17.86 -7.08
C GLY A 303 -6.17 -17.07 -6.60
N GLU A 304 -6.04 -16.27 -5.53
CA GLU A 304 -7.10 -15.39 -5.03
C GLU A 304 -7.48 -14.33 -6.07
N GLN A 305 -8.76 -13.99 -6.10
CA GLN A 305 -9.25 -12.77 -6.74
C GLN A 305 -9.60 -11.77 -5.65
N LYS A 306 -8.80 -10.70 -5.53
CA LYS A 306 -8.99 -9.66 -4.52
C LYS A 306 -9.46 -8.37 -5.17
N GLU A 307 -10.53 -7.80 -4.62
CA GLU A 307 -10.90 -6.41 -4.91
C GLU A 307 -10.60 -5.53 -3.70
N VAL A 308 -9.83 -4.48 -3.92
CA VAL A 308 -9.51 -3.45 -2.92
C VAL A 308 -10.25 -2.17 -3.32
N GLU A 309 -11.25 -1.81 -2.54
CA GLU A 309 -12.03 -0.59 -2.74
C GLU A 309 -11.48 0.54 -1.85
N VAL A 310 -11.01 1.62 -2.48
CA VAL A 310 -10.40 2.75 -1.80
C VAL A 310 -11.34 3.96 -1.81
N SER A 311 -11.59 4.53 -0.64
CA SER A 311 -12.36 5.78 -0.50
C SER A 311 -11.43 6.97 -0.33
N LEU A 312 -11.32 7.81 -1.36
CA LEU A 312 -10.54 9.05 -1.33
C LEU A 312 -11.38 10.22 -0.78
N SER A 313 -10.78 11.01 0.11
CA SER A 313 -11.34 12.24 0.65
C SER A 313 -10.69 13.47 -0.02
N ARG A 314 -11.47 14.55 -0.23
CA ARG A 314 -10.92 15.79 -0.80
C ARG A 314 -9.97 16.48 0.18
N VAL A 315 -8.96 17.16 -0.35
CA VAL A 315 -8.07 17.99 0.48
C VAL A 315 -8.84 19.18 1.07
N GLY A 316 -8.48 19.60 2.29
CA GLY A 316 -9.15 20.68 3.03
C GLY A 316 -8.88 22.11 2.52
N TYR A 317 -8.40 22.25 1.29
CA TYR A 317 -8.09 23.53 0.65
C TYR A 317 -8.56 23.52 -0.81
N GLY A 318 -8.72 24.71 -1.38
CA GLY A 318 -9.03 24.91 -2.79
C GLY A 318 -8.26 26.08 -3.37
N PHE A 319 -8.56 26.42 -4.61
CA PHE A 319 -8.02 27.60 -5.27
C PHE A 319 -9.12 28.52 -5.78
N LEU A 320 -8.91 29.82 -5.64
CA LEU A 320 -9.63 30.84 -6.39
C LEU A 320 -8.75 31.25 -7.57
N ARG A 321 -9.26 31.07 -8.80
CA ARG A 321 -8.58 31.48 -10.02
C ARG A 321 -9.16 32.81 -10.48
N ILE A 322 -8.42 33.89 -10.30
CA ILE A 322 -8.96 35.26 -10.41
C ILE A 322 -8.34 35.99 -11.59
N ASP A 323 -9.20 36.62 -12.38
CA ASP A 323 -8.87 37.63 -13.38
C ASP A 323 -9.94 38.74 -13.38
N GLY A 324 -9.79 39.76 -14.21
CA GLY A 324 -10.81 40.79 -14.33
C GLY A 324 -10.51 41.87 -15.37
N ASP A 325 -11.28 42.95 -15.31
CA ASP A 325 -11.31 44.00 -16.33
C ASP A 325 -10.47 45.26 -15.99
N ALA A 326 -9.75 45.25 -14.86
CA ALA A 326 -8.87 46.34 -14.45
C ALA A 326 -7.39 46.02 -14.77
N ALA A 327 -6.57 47.06 -14.95
CA ALA A 327 -5.15 46.91 -15.28
C ALA A 327 -4.36 46.15 -14.19
N VAL A 328 -4.67 46.42 -12.92
CA VAL A 328 -4.06 45.79 -11.75
C VAL A 328 -5.14 45.52 -10.71
N LEU A 329 -5.22 44.28 -10.25
CA LEU A 329 -6.11 43.84 -9.17
C LEU A 329 -5.26 43.43 -7.97
N LYS A 330 -5.50 44.04 -6.81
CA LYS A 330 -4.89 43.62 -5.54
C LYS A 330 -5.92 42.83 -4.75
N VAL A 331 -5.64 41.54 -4.54
CA VAL A 331 -6.55 40.59 -3.90
C VAL A 331 -6.14 40.34 -2.45
N ARG A 332 -7.12 40.39 -1.56
CA ARG A 332 -7.02 40.00 -0.15
C ARG A 332 -8.05 38.91 0.15
N ILE A 333 -7.65 37.96 0.99
CA ILE A 333 -8.52 36.90 1.51
C ILE A 333 -8.47 37.00 3.04
N ASP A 334 -9.62 37.18 3.68
CA ASP A 334 -9.77 37.40 5.13
C ASP A 334 -8.78 38.45 5.67
N ASP A 335 -8.77 39.63 5.03
CA ASP A 335 -7.88 40.74 5.37
C ASP A 335 -6.37 40.48 5.26
N LYS A 336 -5.97 39.36 4.66
CA LYS A 336 -4.56 39.07 4.35
C LYS A 336 -4.30 39.30 2.87
N ALA A 337 -3.22 39.99 2.56
CA ALA A 337 -2.77 40.16 1.17
C ALA A 337 -2.47 38.78 0.57
N ALA A 338 -3.20 38.41 -0.48
CA ALA A 338 -3.13 37.09 -1.10
C ALA A 338 -2.34 37.13 -2.42
N GLY A 339 -2.52 38.18 -3.22
CA GLY A 339 -1.75 38.35 -4.45
C GLY A 339 -2.16 39.56 -5.28
N VAL A 340 -1.47 39.75 -6.40
CA VAL A 340 -1.73 40.82 -7.36
C VAL A 340 -1.80 40.22 -8.76
N TRP A 341 -2.85 40.54 -9.50
CA TRP A 341 -3.01 40.15 -10.90
C TRP A 341 -2.90 41.38 -11.80
N ARG A 342 -2.27 41.21 -12.97
CA ARG A 342 -2.15 42.28 -13.97
C ARG A 342 -2.80 41.87 -15.28
N SER A 343 -3.43 42.83 -15.95
CA SER A 343 -4.04 42.61 -17.25
C SER A 343 -3.01 42.10 -18.27
N GLY A 344 -3.35 40.98 -18.93
CA GLY A 344 -2.47 40.29 -19.88
C GLY A 344 -1.68 39.12 -19.29
N GLU A 345 -1.66 38.96 -17.96
CA GLU A 345 -1.10 37.77 -17.30
C GLU A 345 -2.15 36.63 -17.22
N PRO A 346 -1.71 35.36 -17.13
CA PRO A 346 -2.61 34.26 -16.80
C PRO A 346 -3.41 34.54 -15.51
N PRO A 347 -4.63 33.98 -15.38
CA PRO A 347 -5.41 34.12 -14.15
C PRO A 347 -4.61 33.74 -12.91
N LEU A 348 -4.77 34.51 -11.84
CA LEU A 348 -4.05 34.34 -10.58
C LEU A 348 -4.68 33.24 -9.74
N ASP A 349 -3.93 32.16 -9.47
CA ASP A 349 -4.37 31.07 -8.61
C ASP A 349 -3.99 31.33 -7.14
N LEU A 350 -4.99 31.52 -6.29
CA LEU A 350 -4.84 31.78 -4.86
C LEU A 350 -5.34 30.59 -4.04
N ARG A 351 -4.44 29.98 -3.27
CA ARG A 351 -4.77 28.88 -2.36
C ARG A 351 -5.42 29.42 -1.08
N ALA A 352 -6.54 28.82 -0.67
CA ALA A 352 -7.20 29.08 0.60
C ALA A 352 -7.79 27.80 1.19
N THR A 353 -8.11 27.80 2.49
CA THR A 353 -8.83 26.67 3.12
C THR A 353 -10.21 26.51 2.48
N ALA A 354 -10.75 25.29 2.50
CA ALA A 354 -12.10 25.06 2.01
C ALA A 354 -13.11 25.65 2.99
N GLY A 355 -14.05 26.47 2.51
CA GLY A 355 -14.98 27.18 3.38
C GLY A 355 -15.36 28.56 2.86
N GLN A 356 -16.06 29.34 3.67
CA GLN A 356 -16.37 30.73 3.34
C GLN A 356 -15.19 31.62 3.70
N HIS A 357 -14.84 32.51 2.76
CA HIS A 357 -13.75 33.46 2.89
C HIS A 357 -14.21 34.84 2.42
N ASN A 358 -13.82 35.91 3.12
CA ASN A 358 -14.07 37.27 2.66
C ASN A 358 -13.02 37.64 1.61
N VAL A 359 -13.45 37.87 0.38
CA VAL A 359 -12.56 38.20 -0.73
C VAL A 359 -12.72 39.67 -1.07
N THR A 360 -11.66 40.44 -0.82
CA THR A 360 -11.61 41.88 -1.12
C THR A 360 -10.67 42.11 -2.29
N VAL A 361 -11.14 42.80 -3.32
CA VAL A 361 -10.32 43.15 -4.49
C VAL A 361 -10.38 44.64 -4.74
N THR A 362 -9.21 45.27 -4.80
CA THR A 362 -9.06 46.70 -5.01
C THR A 362 -8.32 46.99 -6.31
N ALA A 363 -8.73 48.06 -6.98
CA ALA A 363 -8.07 48.56 -8.18
C ALA A 363 -8.11 50.09 -8.21
N GLU A 364 -7.12 50.69 -8.85
CA GLU A 364 -7.00 52.14 -8.93
C GLU A 364 -8.18 52.77 -9.68
N GLY A 365 -8.79 53.80 -9.09
CA GLY A 365 -9.92 54.52 -9.68
C GLY A 365 -11.24 53.73 -9.76
N ARG A 366 -11.31 52.52 -9.18
CA ARG A 366 -12.49 51.65 -9.24
C ARG A 366 -13.04 51.33 -7.85
N LYS A 367 -14.33 51.00 -7.79
CA LYS A 367 -15.02 50.53 -6.59
C LYS A 367 -14.45 49.19 -6.17
N ASP A 368 -14.23 49.04 -4.88
CA ASP A 368 -13.69 47.80 -4.33
C ASP A 368 -14.76 46.71 -4.43
N PHE A 369 -14.32 45.49 -4.70
CA PHE A 369 -15.19 44.32 -4.64
C PHE A 369 -14.97 43.63 -3.29
N GLU A 370 -16.04 43.35 -2.56
CA GLU A 370 -15.97 42.64 -1.28
C GLU A 370 -17.15 41.67 -1.15
N GLN A 371 -16.86 40.38 -1.03
CA GLN A 371 -17.90 39.36 -0.91
C GLN A 371 -17.40 38.09 -0.19
N LEU A 372 -18.30 37.43 0.53
CA LEU A 372 -18.09 36.08 1.05
C LEU A 372 -18.17 35.05 -0.08
N ILE A 373 -17.04 34.43 -0.41
CA ILE A 373 -16.92 33.41 -1.45
C ILE A 373 -16.63 32.05 -0.81
N ARG A 374 -17.35 31.01 -1.22
CA ARG A 374 -17.10 29.64 -0.77
C ARG A 374 -16.02 28.99 -1.63
N VAL A 375 -14.82 28.84 -1.06
CA VAL A 375 -13.71 28.11 -1.68
C VAL A 375 -14.04 26.60 -1.65
N PRO A 376 -14.10 25.92 -2.81
CA PRO A 376 -14.44 24.50 -2.86
C PRO A 376 -13.24 23.63 -2.45
N ALA A 377 -13.49 22.56 -1.68
CA ALA A 377 -12.47 21.59 -1.29
C ALA A 377 -11.92 20.86 -2.52
N GLY A 378 -10.59 20.80 -2.66
CA GLY A 378 -9.90 20.05 -3.73
C GLY A 378 -10.26 20.48 -5.14
N LYS A 379 -10.75 21.71 -5.35
CA LYS A 379 -11.15 22.24 -6.65
C LYS A 379 -10.68 23.68 -6.85
N VAL A 380 -10.68 24.10 -8.11
CA VAL A 380 -10.43 25.47 -8.52
C VAL A 380 -11.77 26.14 -8.82
N LEU A 381 -12.02 27.32 -8.27
CA LEU A 381 -13.16 28.17 -8.60
C LEU A 381 -12.69 29.36 -9.44
N PRO A 382 -12.95 29.37 -10.76
CA PRO A 382 -12.67 30.53 -11.59
C PRO A 382 -13.64 31.67 -11.30
N ILE A 383 -13.11 32.87 -11.10
CA ILE A 383 -13.85 34.08 -10.77
C ILE A 383 -13.36 35.21 -11.68
N HIS A 384 -14.28 35.69 -12.50
CA HIS A 384 -14.07 36.82 -13.39
C HIS A 384 -14.65 38.09 -12.73
N LEU A 385 -13.77 39.05 -12.43
CA LEU A 385 -14.15 40.28 -11.74
C LEU A 385 -14.47 41.40 -12.73
N LYS A 386 -15.56 42.13 -12.44
CA LYS A 386 -15.96 43.34 -13.16
C LYS A 386 -16.04 44.50 -12.18
N LEU A 387 -14.97 45.29 -12.13
CA LEU A 387 -14.87 46.42 -11.19
C LEU A 387 -15.44 47.68 -11.83
N ILE A 388 -16.35 48.36 -11.12
CA ILE A 388 -16.99 49.56 -11.64
C ILE A 388 -16.15 50.80 -11.30
N PRO A 389 -15.93 51.77 -12.21
CA PRO A 389 -15.24 53.02 -11.87
C PRO A 389 -15.89 53.76 -10.69
N ARG A 390 -15.10 54.46 -9.87
CA ARG A 390 -15.64 55.32 -8.81
C ARG A 390 -16.32 56.53 -9.44
N PHE A 391 -17.48 56.92 -8.91
CA PHE A 391 -18.19 58.10 -9.41
C PHE A 391 -17.36 59.37 -9.17
N PRO A 392 -17.10 60.19 -10.21
CA PRO A 392 -16.29 61.40 -10.06
C PRO A 392 -17.01 62.44 -9.21
N ARG A 393 -16.34 62.94 -8.16
CA ARG A 393 -16.91 63.93 -7.22
C ARG A 393 -16.61 65.39 -7.59
N GLY A 394 -16.19 65.67 -8.83
CA GLY A 394 -15.79 67.00 -9.26
C GLY A 394 -16.89 68.05 -9.11
N THR A 395 -18.11 67.73 -9.53
CA THR A 395 -19.27 68.63 -9.42
C THR A 395 -19.60 68.99 -7.98
N ALA A 396 -19.48 68.04 -7.04
CA ALA A 396 -19.71 68.28 -5.62
C ALA A 396 -18.68 69.29 -5.06
N TRP A 397 -17.41 69.16 -5.43
CA TRP A 397 -16.35 70.12 -5.08
C TRP A 397 -16.57 71.51 -5.68
N THR A 398 -16.93 71.60 -6.96
CA THR A 398 -17.24 72.90 -7.59
C THR A 398 -18.39 73.61 -6.86
N GLN A 399 -19.46 72.90 -6.54
CA GLN A 399 -20.60 73.45 -5.79
C GLN A 399 -20.21 73.86 -4.37
N ALA A 400 -19.38 73.06 -3.67
CA ALA A 400 -18.89 73.40 -2.34
C ALA A 400 -18.08 74.71 -2.36
N ILE A 401 -17.18 74.87 -3.33
CA ILE A 401 -16.33 76.05 -3.45
C ILE A 401 -17.16 77.29 -3.77
N ILE A 402 -18.05 77.22 -4.77
CA ILE A 402 -18.91 78.36 -5.13
C ILE A 402 -19.84 78.71 -3.96
N GLY A 403 -20.40 77.71 -3.28
CA GLY A 403 -21.24 77.91 -2.11
C GLY A 403 -20.49 78.59 -0.95
N ALA A 404 -19.25 78.16 -0.68
CA ALA A 404 -18.41 78.78 0.34
C ALA A 404 -18.03 80.23 -0.01
N VAL A 405 -17.71 80.51 -1.28
CA VAL A 405 -17.41 81.88 -1.73
C VAL A 405 -18.66 82.77 -1.64
N ALA A 406 -19.82 82.28 -2.07
CA ALA A 406 -21.09 83.02 -1.99
C ALA A 406 -21.50 83.29 -0.54
N GLY A 407 -21.39 82.29 0.33
CA GLY A 407 -21.63 82.45 1.76
C GLY A 407 -20.64 83.41 2.42
N GLY A 408 -19.35 83.31 2.10
CA GLY A 408 -18.32 84.23 2.60
C GLY A 408 -18.53 85.68 2.13
N ALA A 409 -18.91 85.89 0.87
CA ALA A 409 -19.30 87.19 0.36
C ALA A 409 -20.56 87.71 1.07
N GLY A 410 -21.52 86.83 1.35
CA GLY A 410 -22.71 87.17 2.13
C GLY A 410 -22.38 87.63 3.55
N VAL A 411 -21.49 86.92 4.25
CA VAL A 411 -20.99 87.32 5.58
C VAL A 411 -20.30 88.69 5.52
N TYR A 412 -19.42 88.91 4.54
CA TYR A 412 -18.71 90.18 4.39
C TYR A 412 -19.69 91.35 4.16
N LEU A 413 -20.62 91.20 3.22
CA LEU A 413 -21.63 92.22 2.95
C LEU A 413 -22.55 92.47 4.15
N GLY A 414 -22.88 91.43 4.90
CA GLY A 414 -23.67 91.56 6.14
C GLY A 414 -22.96 92.36 7.21
N LEU A 415 -21.65 92.11 7.43
CA LEU A 415 -20.84 92.88 8.37
C LEU A 415 -20.71 94.34 7.94
N GLU A 416 -20.41 94.60 6.67
CA GLU A 416 -20.29 95.96 6.14
C GLU A 416 -21.64 96.71 6.20
N SER A 417 -22.76 96.02 6.01
CA SER A 417 -24.09 96.60 6.21
C SER A 417 -24.35 97.00 7.66
N GLU A 418 -23.91 96.19 8.63
CA GLU A 418 -24.09 96.50 10.06
C GLU A 418 -23.17 97.65 10.48
N ASP A 419 -21.91 97.68 10.03
CA ASP A 419 -20.98 98.79 10.25
C ASP A 419 -21.56 100.13 9.73
N LEU A 420 -22.16 100.12 8.54
CA LEU A 420 -22.84 101.30 7.97
C LEU A 420 -24.07 101.72 8.78
N LYS A 421 -24.85 100.75 9.27
CA LYS A 421 -26.02 101.02 10.11
C LYS A 421 -25.62 101.64 11.44
N GLU A 422 -24.61 101.09 12.12
CA GLU A 422 -24.07 101.66 13.37
C GLU A 422 -23.55 103.09 13.17
N ALA A 423 -22.86 103.36 12.06
CA ALA A 423 -22.39 104.70 11.72
C ALA A 423 -23.54 105.69 11.51
N LEU A 424 -24.59 105.29 10.79
CA LEU A 424 -25.78 106.12 10.56
C LEU A 424 -26.56 106.40 11.85
N GLU A 425 -26.74 105.40 12.72
CA GLU A 425 -27.39 105.57 14.02
C GLU A 425 -26.62 106.56 14.91
N LYS A 426 -25.29 106.45 14.91
CA LYS A 426 -24.40 107.36 15.64
C LYS A 426 -24.46 108.79 15.10
N ASP A 427 -24.40 108.98 13.78
CA ASP A 427 -24.50 110.30 13.16
C ASP A 427 -25.87 110.94 13.38
N GLY A 428 -26.94 110.12 13.43
CA GLY A 428 -28.29 110.56 13.76
C GLY A 428 -28.44 111.03 15.19
N ALA A 429 -27.85 110.32 16.15
CA ALA A 429 -27.80 110.76 17.54
C ALA A 429 -27.06 112.10 17.72
N ASN A 430 -26.11 112.41 16.82
CA ASN A 430 -25.34 113.66 16.83
C ASN A 430 -25.99 114.80 16.01
N GLY A 431 -27.12 114.55 15.33
CA GLY A 431 -27.83 115.55 14.52
C GLY A 431 -27.12 115.95 13.22
N ILE A 432 -26.23 115.11 12.69
CA ILE A 432 -25.37 115.40 11.52
C ILE A 432 -25.96 114.81 10.22
N LEU A 433 -27.03 114.00 10.30
CA LEU A 433 -27.64 113.34 9.15
C LEU A 433 -28.28 114.32 8.16
N THR A 434 -28.05 114.07 6.88
CA THR A 434 -28.76 114.73 5.76
C THR A 434 -29.94 113.87 5.31
N ALA A 435 -30.94 114.49 4.69
CA ALA A 435 -32.14 113.80 4.21
C ALA A 435 -31.89 112.86 3.02
N ASP A 436 -30.72 112.96 2.38
CA ASP A 436 -30.36 112.23 1.15
C ASP A 436 -28.94 111.63 1.30
N ASP A 437 -28.77 110.76 2.30
CA ASP A 437 -27.50 110.10 2.59
C ASP A 437 -27.37 108.77 1.83
N ASP A 438 -26.47 108.74 0.84
CA ASP A 438 -26.21 107.57 -0.02
C ASP A 438 -25.84 106.30 0.76
N ARG A 439 -25.34 106.43 2.01
CA ARG A 439 -25.00 105.29 2.87
C ARG A 439 -26.21 104.43 3.21
N VAL A 440 -27.41 105.01 3.27
CA VAL A 440 -28.65 104.27 3.54
C VAL A 440 -28.95 103.29 2.42
N LEU A 441 -28.89 103.75 1.17
CA LEU A 441 -29.10 102.90 0.00
C LEU A 441 -28.00 101.83 -0.11
N LYS A 442 -26.74 102.22 0.16
CA LYS A 442 -25.59 101.30 0.15
C LYS A 442 -25.73 100.19 1.19
N GLY A 443 -26.14 100.52 2.42
CA GLY A 443 -26.40 99.54 3.47
C GLY A 443 -27.53 98.58 3.11
N GLN A 444 -28.64 99.08 2.57
CA GLN A 444 -29.74 98.23 2.10
C GLN A 444 -29.32 97.28 0.96
N LEU A 445 -28.51 97.76 0.01
CA LEU A 445 -27.93 96.92 -1.05
C LEU A 445 -27.00 95.85 -0.49
N PHE A 446 -26.20 96.18 0.53
CA PHE A 446 -25.32 95.21 1.20
C PHE A 446 -26.11 94.18 2.00
N ALA A 447 -27.16 94.56 2.73
CA ALA A 447 -28.07 93.63 3.39
C ALA A 447 -28.76 92.68 2.41
N ALA A 448 -29.31 93.21 1.31
CA ALA A 448 -29.93 92.40 0.26
C ALA A 448 -28.92 91.46 -0.42
N GLY A 449 -27.68 91.94 -0.62
CA GLY A 449 -26.57 91.12 -1.13
C GLY A 449 -26.14 90.02 -0.15
N ALA A 450 -26.19 90.29 1.16
CA ALA A 450 -25.91 89.32 2.21
C ALA A 450 -26.92 88.17 2.19
N ASP A 451 -28.21 88.49 2.16
CA ASP A 451 -29.31 87.51 2.06
C ASP A 451 -29.17 86.64 0.80
N ALA A 452 -28.90 87.27 -0.36
CA ALA A 452 -28.66 86.56 -1.60
C ALA A 452 -27.46 85.62 -1.52
N GLY A 453 -26.37 86.07 -0.88
CA GLY A 453 -25.16 85.26 -0.63
C GLY A 453 -25.43 84.04 0.24
N PHE A 454 -26.19 84.20 1.33
CA PHE A 454 -26.55 83.09 2.22
C PHE A 454 -27.51 82.09 1.56
N VAL A 455 -28.53 82.56 0.82
CA VAL A 455 -29.46 81.68 0.10
C VAL A 455 -28.70 80.86 -0.95
N LEU A 456 -27.88 81.53 -1.78
CA LEU A 456 -27.09 80.84 -2.80
C LEU A 456 -26.08 79.86 -2.19
N GLY A 457 -25.38 80.28 -1.14
CA GLY A 457 -24.44 79.44 -0.40
C GLY A 457 -25.11 78.20 0.19
N GLY A 458 -26.26 78.37 0.84
CA GLY A 458 -27.04 77.29 1.44
C GLY A 458 -27.54 76.27 0.42
N VAL A 459 -28.12 76.72 -0.69
CA VAL A 459 -28.60 75.83 -1.77
C VAL A 459 -27.44 75.01 -2.35
N LEU A 460 -26.30 75.66 -2.64
CA LEU A 460 -25.13 74.97 -3.17
C LEU A 460 -24.50 74.00 -2.16
N ALA A 461 -24.54 74.31 -0.86
CA ALA A 461 -24.10 73.41 0.19
C ALA A 461 -24.95 72.13 0.25
N VAL A 462 -26.28 72.26 0.15
CA VAL A 462 -27.21 71.11 0.10
C VAL A 462 -26.96 70.26 -1.15
N LEU A 463 -26.85 70.89 -2.32
CA LEU A 463 -26.58 70.18 -3.59
C LEU A 463 -25.22 69.49 -3.59
N SER A 464 -24.19 70.14 -3.05
CA SER A 464 -22.86 69.57 -2.91
C SER A 464 -22.91 68.32 -2.02
N THR A 465 -23.55 68.42 -0.85
CA THR A 465 -23.71 67.30 0.09
C THR A 465 -24.43 66.12 -0.56
N TYR A 466 -25.51 66.39 -1.31
CA TYR A 466 -26.22 65.37 -2.06
C TYR A 466 -25.32 64.68 -3.10
N ASN A 467 -24.55 65.45 -3.87
CA ASN A 467 -23.65 64.91 -4.90
C ASN A 467 -22.42 64.20 -4.32
N PHE A 468 -22.06 64.44 -3.05
CA PHE A 468 -21.04 63.67 -2.34
C PHE A 468 -21.52 62.27 -1.91
N ILE A 469 -22.79 62.17 -1.51
CA ILE A 469 -23.38 60.93 -0.98
C ILE A 469 -23.91 60.05 -2.12
N ARG A 470 -24.49 60.66 -3.16
CA ARG A 470 -25.09 59.92 -4.27
C ARG A 470 -24.02 59.24 -5.13
N ASP A 471 -24.07 57.92 -5.19
CA ASP A 471 -23.37 57.12 -6.17
C ASP A 471 -24.40 56.40 -7.08
N PRO A 472 -24.58 56.83 -8.34
CA PRO A 472 -25.55 56.23 -9.25
C PRO A 472 -25.04 54.96 -9.95
N LEU A 473 -23.76 54.61 -9.78
CA LEU A 473 -23.17 53.45 -10.45
C LEU A 473 -23.44 52.18 -9.65
N PRO A 474 -23.63 51.02 -10.32
CA PRO A 474 -23.79 49.75 -9.62
C PRO A 474 -22.52 49.39 -8.83
N GLU A 475 -22.65 48.39 -7.96
CA GLU A 475 -21.51 47.81 -7.25
C GLU A 475 -20.62 46.98 -8.18
N SER A 476 -19.35 46.86 -7.81
CA SER A 476 -18.43 45.90 -8.44
C SER A 476 -18.98 44.48 -8.25
N SER A 477 -18.86 43.68 -9.30
CA SER A 477 -19.48 42.35 -9.34
C SER A 477 -18.49 41.28 -9.80
N HIS A 478 -18.89 40.03 -9.62
CA HIS A 478 -18.12 38.90 -10.09
C HIS A 478 -19.01 37.93 -10.87
N LYS A 479 -18.42 37.17 -11.77
CA LYS A 479 -19.01 35.99 -12.38
C LYS A 479 -18.16 34.80 -12.01
N ALA A 480 -18.72 33.87 -11.24
CA ALA A 480 -18.08 32.60 -10.91
C ALA A 480 -18.51 31.53 -11.92
N ASP A 481 -17.53 30.84 -12.50
CA ASP A 481 -17.77 29.69 -13.36
C ASP A 481 -17.91 28.39 -12.52
N LYS A 482 -18.24 27.28 -13.19
CA LYS A 482 -18.30 25.97 -12.51
C LYS A 482 -16.91 25.61 -11.97
N SER A 483 -16.85 25.13 -10.74
CA SER A 483 -15.59 24.66 -10.14
C SER A 483 -14.99 23.52 -10.97
N VAL A 484 -13.69 23.60 -11.25
CA VAL A 484 -12.94 22.63 -12.05
C VAL A 484 -12.07 21.77 -11.12
N GLU A 485 -11.86 20.51 -11.48
CA GLU A 485 -10.92 19.64 -10.75
C GLU A 485 -9.48 20.16 -10.89
N PHE A 486 -8.61 19.74 -9.98
CA PHE A 486 -7.20 20.07 -10.09
C PHE A 486 -6.60 19.48 -11.36
N GLU A 487 -5.67 20.23 -11.93
CA GLU A 487 -4.99 19.76 -13.12
C GLU A 487 -4.07 18.58 -12.81
N ASP A 488 -4.15 17.56 -13.64
CA ASP A 488 -3.38 16.34 -13.48
C ASP A 488 -2.05 16.40 -14.23
N PRO A 489 -0.91 16.46 -13.53
CA PRO A 489 0.40 16.51 -14.17
C PRO A 489 0.73 15.22 -14.93
N LEU A 490 0.15 14.07 -14.57
CA LEU A 490 0.40 12.80 -15.25
C LEU A 490 -0.35 12.71 -16.59
N ASN A 491 -1.52 13.35 -16.69
CA ASN A 491 -2.32 13.38 -17.91
C ASN A 491 -1.74 14.30 -19.01
N ARG A 492 -0.80 15.19 -18.66
CA ARG A 492 -0.09 16.07 -19.61
C ARG A 492 1.08 15.38 -20.34
N ARG A 493 1.50 14.18 -19.89
CA ARG A 493 2.52 13.42 -20.61
C ARG A 493 1.83 12.76 -21.80
N PRO A 494 2.30 12.95 -23.05
CA PRO A 494 1.73 12.21 -24.16
C PRO A 494 1.84 10.73 -23.83
N HIS A 495 0.69 10.05 -23.75
CA HIS A 495 0.66 8.61 -23.69
C HIS A 495 1.45 8.11 -24.90
N THR A 496 2.70 7.68 -24.70
CA THR A 496 3.23 6.58 -25.48
C THR A 496 2.41 5.37 -25.07
N GLY A 497 1.16 5.34 -25.54
CA GLY A 497 0.33 4.17 -25.52
C GLY A 497 1.17 3.11 -26.16
N GLY A 498 1.56 2.13 -25.36
CA GLY A 498 1.97 0.84 -25.85
C GLY A 498 0.81 0.31 -26.67
N LYS A 499 0.77 0.65 -27.96
CA LYS A 499 0.29 -0.29 -28.95
C LYS A 499 1.13 -1.52 -28.70
N ALA A 500 0.49 -2.54 -28.15
CA ALA A 500 1.00 -3.89 -28.20
C ALA A 500 1.55 -4.08 -29.62
N VAL A 501 2.87 -4.15 -29.72
CA VAL A 501 3.51 -4.68 -30.91
C VAL A 501 3.04 -6.13 -30.91
N SER A 502 1.95 -6.40 -31.63
CA SER A 502 1.63 -7.74 -32.06
C SER A 502 2.87 -8.20 -32.82
N VAL A 503 3.72 -9.00 -32.17
CA VAL A 503 4.81 -9.70 -32.82
C VAL A 503 4.13 -10.69 -33.76
N HIS A 504 3.76 -10.23 -34.94
CA HIS A 504 3.45 -11.08 -36.06
C HIS A 504 4.79 -11.71 -36.44
N ARG A 505 5.06 -12.91 -35.90
CA ARG A 505 6.20 -13.73 -36.33
C ARG A 505 6.13 -13.82 -37.85
N PRO A 506 7.14 -13.32 -38.59
CA PRO A 506 7.19 -13.54 -40.02
C PRO A 506 7.30 -15.05 -40.25
N ARG A 507 6.44 -15.60 -41.10
CA ARG A 507 6.59 -16.99 -41.54
C ARG A 507 7.96 -17.13 -42.21
N HIS A 508 8.60 -18.28 -41.98
CA HIS A 508 9.96 -18.65 -42.37
C HIS A 508 10.27 -18.63 -43.89
N ARG A 509 9.37 -18.08 -44.74
CA ARG A 509 9.55 -17.95 -46.20
C ARG A 509 10.07 -16.59 -46.67
N ASP A 510 10.02 -15.54 -45.84
CA ASP A 510 10.41 -14.19 -46.30
C ASP A 510 11.87 -13.79 -45.98
N LEU A 511 12.59 -14.61 -45.21
CA LEU A 511 14.01 -14.40 -44.87
C LEU A 511 15.00 -14.91 -45.94
N MET A 512 14.53 -15.70 -46.92
CA MET A 512 15.37 -16.20 -48.02
C MET A 512 15.35 -15.32 -49.27
N ALA A 513 14.41 -14.37 -49.39
CA ALA A 513 14.31 -13.48 -50.55
C ALA A 513 15.17 -12.20 -50.43
N ARG A 514 15.55 -11.78 -49.22
CA ARG A 514 16.40 -10.58 -49.01
C ARG A 514 17.90 -10.85 -48.91
N ARG A 515 18.34 -12.10 -49.10
CA ARG A 515 19.76 -12.49 -49.11
C ARG A 515 20.38 -12.63 -50.51
N ARG A 516 19.65 -12.33 -51.59
CA ARG A 516 20.18 -12.40 -52.97
C ARG A 516 20.50 -11.05 -53.63
N ASP A 517 20.09 -9.91 -53.06
CA ASP A 517 20.23 -8.61 -53.74
C ASP A 517 21.29 -7.67 -53.13
N GLN A 518 22.13 -8.14 -52.20
CA GLN A 518 23.22 -7.34 -51.60
C GLN A 518 24.63 -7.82 -51.99
N ALA A 519 24.76 -8.59 -53.06
CA ALA A 519 26.06 -8.97 -53.61
C ALA A 519 26.29 -8.29 -54.97
N TRP A 520 26.53 -6.98 -54.96
CA TRP A 520 27.43 -6.26 -55.89
C TRP A 520 27.30 -4.75 -55.70
N ARG A 521 28.28 -4.12 -55.04
CA ARG A 521 28.69 -2.73 -55.32
C ARG A 521 30.11 -2.50 -54.79
N LYS A 522 31.00 -2.09 -55.70
CA LYS A 522 32.43 -1.82 -55.46
C LYS A 522 32.65 -0.67 -54.47
N PRO A 523 33.77 -0.65 -53.72
CA PRO A 523 34.15 0.50 -52.90
C PRO A 523 34.70 1.64 -53.78
N ARG A 524 34.34 2.89 -53.43
CA ARG A 524 34.82 4.14 -54.03
C ARG A 524 35.85 4.78 -53.08
N GLU A 525 36.95 5.28 -53.65
CA GLU A 525 38.10 5.91 -52.99
C GLU A 525 37.76 7.24 -52.27
N PRO A 526 38.63 7.74 -51.36
CA PRO A 526 38.39 8.95 -50.58
C PRO A 526 38.89 10.21 -51.30
N GLU A 527 38.05 11.25 -51.32
CA GLU A 527 38.35 12.57 -51.91
C GLU A 527 38.79 13.59 -50.85
N GLU A 528 39.62 14.53 -51.32
CA GLU A 528 40.52 15.40 -50.57
C GLU A 528 39.90 16.59 -49.83
N ARG A 529 40.74 17.18 -48.96
CA ARG A 529 40.50 18.37 -48.13
C ARG A 529 40.61 19.68 -48.93
N GLY A 530 39.73 20.62 -48.59
CA GLY A 530 39.85 22.08 -48.82
C GLY A 530 38.48 22.70 -48.58
N SER A 531 38.27 23.86 -47.95
CA SER A 531 39.13 24.96 -47.51
C SER A 531 38.31 25.77 -46.47
N PHE A 532 38.95 26.26 -45.41
CA PHE A 532 38.37 27.21 -44.45
C PHE A 532 38.93 28.60 -44.76
N GLN A 533 38.06 29.58 -45.01
CA GLN A 533 38.43 31.00 -45.09
C GLN A 533 37.99 31.73 -43.81
N LEU A 534 38.96 32.39 -43.18
CA LEU A 534 38.81 33.36 -42.10
C LEU A 534 38.65 34.77 -42.69
N GLY A 535 37.76 35.57 -42.11
CA GLY A 535 37.65 37.01 -42.33
C GLY A 535 37.33 37.74 -41.01
N PRO A 536 37.79 38.98 -40.80
CA PRO A 536 38.28 39.43 -39.51
C PRO A 536 37.29 40.22 -38.65
N ARG A 537 37.61 40.25 -37.36
CA ARG A 537 36.97 41.00 -36.29
C ARG A 537 37.63 42.39 -36.20
N ALA A 538 36.84 43.45 -36.24
CA ALA A 538 37.27 44.81 -35.93
C ALA A 538 36.50 45.36 -34.72
N SER A 539 37.26 46.00 -33.84
CA SER A 539 36.91 46.66 -32.60
C SER A 539 36.11 47.96 -32.81
N GLY A 540 35.28 48.34 -31.84
CA GLY A 540 34.70 49.66 -31.78
C GLY A 540 34.02 49.93 -30.43
N SER A 541 34.70 50.69 -29.59
CA SER A 541 34.25 51.27 -28.32
C SER A 541 32.98 52.11 -28.44
N GLY A 542 32.15 52.13 -27.39
CA GLY A 542 31.07 53.10 -27.24
C GLY A 542 30.46 53.06 -25.83
N ALA A 543 31.08 53.79 -24.90
CA ALA A 543 30.45 54.19 -23.65
C ALA A 543 29.38 55.27 -23.93
N GLY A 544 28.26 55.22 -23.22
CA GLY A 544 27.19 56.21 -23.34
C GLY A 544 26.19 56.10 -22.20
N PHE A 545 26.54 56.71 -21.06
CA PHE A 545 25.60 57.17 -20.04
C PHE A 545 24.70 58.26 -20.64
N PHE A 546 23.38 58.19 -20.45
CA PHE A 546 22.53 59.38 -20.30
C PHE A 546 21.34 59.10 -19.36
N VAL A 547 21.19 60.03 -18.43
CA VAL A 547 20.13 60.20 -17.43
C VAL A 547 19.18 61.28 -17.93
N GLY A 548 17.89 61.18 -17.59
CA GLY A 548 16.89 62.25 -17.69
C GLY A 548 15.87 62.02 -18.81
N GLY A 549 14.56 62.22 -18.63
CA GLY A 549 13.80 62.77 -17.52
C GLY A 549 12.30 62.57 -17.77
N SER A 550 11.51 62.87 -16.75
CA SER A 550 10.05 62.95 -16.73
C SER A 550 9.50 64.02 -17.69
N PHE A 551 8.47 63.67 -18.46
CA PHE A 551 7.13 64.28 -18.44
C PHE A 551 6.13 63.29 -19.05
#